data_AF-A0AAW9SGI4-F1
#
_entry.id   AF-A0AAW9SGI4-F1
#
_cell.length_a   1.000
_cell.length_b   1.000
_cell.length_c   1.000
_cell.angle_alpha   90.00
_cell.angle_beta   90.00
_cell.angle_gamma   90.00
#
_symmetry.space_group_name_H-M   'P 1'
#
loop_
_entity.id
_entity.type
_entity.pdbx_description
1 polymer ?
#
loop_
_entity_poly.entity_id
_entity_poly.type
_entity_poly.pdbx_seq_one_letter_code
_entity_poly.pdbx_strand_id
1 'polypeptide(L)'
;MSMINTFALYGDSFQKTDFETRPRVSYKIREHIVALCVKHILAPKNVIVNGRFDYSITFSFDKASEDNFIKDKIIYSLRTRKGTKEVGISICDVEVSNNISPRAYAFLILEGMQVFLTGEYKKITPALFDAVKEHIDWDYINELPFPAPFEEQKYLLDPDPEVQRAYVDAFGE
;
A
#
# COMPACT_ATOMS: atom_id res chain seq x y z
N MET A 1 -7.44 -3.77 19.18
CA MET A 1 -7.90 -4.10 17.82
C MET A 1 -6.70 -3.95 16.92
N SER A 2 -6.23 -5.03 16.29
CA SER A 2 -5.02 -5.01 15.45
C SER A 2 -5.45 -4.95 13.99
N MET A 3 -5.17 -3.84 13.31
CA MET A 3 -5.10 -3.86 11.85
C MET A 3 -3.71 -4.38 11.50
N ILE A 4 -3.64 -5.60 11.01
CA ILE A 4 -2.39 -6.18 10.53
C ILE A 4 -2.23 -5.71 9.09
N ASN A 5 -1.54 -4.58 8.90
CA ASN A 5 -1.18 -4.10 7.58
C ASN A 5 -0.05 -4.99 7.05
N THR A 6 -0.37 -5.84 6.09
CA THR A 6 0.55 -6.88 5.59
C THR A 6 0.84 -6.57 4.13
N PHE A 7 2.09 -6.40 3.71
CA PHE A 7 2.42 -6.12 2.29
C PHE A 7 2.55 -7.41 1.50
N ALA A 8 2.46 -7.42 0.17
CA ALA A 8 2.90 -8.57 -0.62
C ALA A 8 3.19 -8.09 -2.05
N LEU A 9 4.29 -8.55 -2.61
CA LEU A 9 4.55 -8.47 -4.05
C LEU A 9 3.95 -9.74 -4.67
N TYR A 10 3.01 -9.64 -5.61
CA TYR A 10 2.42 -10.87 -6.15
C TYR A 10 3.30 -11.42 -7.28
N GLY A 11 3.87 -12.60 -7.04
CA GLY A 11 4.51 -13.46 -8.03
C GLY A 11 4.73 -14.82 -7.37
N ASP A 12 4.42 -15.93 -8.05
CA ASP A 12 4.64 -17.30 -7.55
C ASP A 12 6.13 -17.63 -7.25
N SER A 13 7.02 -16.67 -7.51
CA SER A 13 8.44 -16.65 -7.18
C SER A 13 8.87 -15.20 -6.97
N PHE A 14 9.64 -14.90 -5.92
CA PHE A 14 10.29 -13.61 -5.72
C PHE A 14 11.34 -13.41 -6.84
N GLN A 15 11.15 -12.45 -7.75
CA GLN A 15 12.06 -12.26 -8.90
C GLN A 15 12.94 -11.03 -8.70
N LYS A 16 14.14 -11.05 -9.29
CA LYS A 16 15.11 -9.94 -9.24
C LYS A 16 14.49 -8.60 -9.69
N THR A 17 13.60 -8.66 -10.67
CA THR A 17 12.83 -7.52 -11.21
C THR A 17 11.97 -6.82 -10.15
N ASP A 18 11.56 -7.52 -9.09
CA ASP A 18 10.69 -6.97 -8.06
C ASP A 18 11.46 -5.97 -7.18
N PHE A 19 12.76 -6.19 -6.93
CA PHE A 19 13.62 -5.24 -6.22
C PHE A 19 13.98 -4.01 -7.06
N GLU A 20 14.08 -4.20 -8.38
CA GLU A 20 14.45 -3.15 -9.32
C GLU A 20 13.27 -2.24 -9.63
N THR A 21 12.04 -2.70 -9.50
CA THR A 21 10.83 -1.97 -9.92
C THR A 21 9.93 -1.50 -8.78
N ARG A 22 10.04 -2.08 -7.57
CA ARG A 22 9.20 -1.69 -6.43
C ARG A 22 9.47 -0.25 -5.96
N PRO A 23 8.45 0.45 -5.43
CA PRO A 23 8.63 1.72 -4.74
C PRO A 23 9.70 1.68 -3.64
N ARG A 24 10.72 2.53 -3.72
CA ARG A 24 11.76 2.68 -2.69
C ARG A 24 11.41 3.80 -1.72
N VAL A 25 10.25 3.67 -1.07
CA VAL A 25 9.70 4.68 -0.16
C VAL A 25 9.56 4.12 1.25
N SER A 26 9.53 5.00 2.25
CA SER A 26 9.34 4.57 3.64
C SER A 26 7.95 3.97 3.86
N TYR A 27 7.88 2.84 4.57
CA TYR A 27 6.63 2.21 4.99
C TYR A 27 5.74 3.16 5.82
N LYS A 28 6.35 4.17 6.46
CA LYS A 28 5.67 5.15 7.30
C LYS A 28 4.72 6.04 6.51
N ILE A 29 4.97 6.27 5.21
CA ILE A 29 4.03 7.02 4.36
C ILE A 29 2.69 6.29 4.33
N ARG A 30 2.72 4.97 4.12
CA ARG A 30 1.50 4.16 4.11
C ARG A 30 0.80 4.16 5.46
N GLU A 31 1.54 4.05 6.56
CA GLU A 31 0.95 4.10 7.90
C GLU A 31 0.27 5.44 8.17
N HIS A 32 0.91 6.54 7.76
CA HIS A 32 0.35 7.88 7.86
C HIS A 32 -0.96 8.01 7.10
N ILE A 33 -0.98 7.61 5.82
CA ILE A 33 -2.20 7.69 4.99
C ILE A 33 -3.31 6.80 5.55
N VAL A 34 -3.00 5.56 5.95
CA VAL A 34 -4.00 4.67 6.57
C VAL A 34 -4.52 5.25 7.89
N ALA A 35 -3.65 5.84 8.72
CA ALA A 35 -4.07 6.48 9.97
C ALA A 35 -5.02 7.66 9.73
N LEU A 36 -4.78 8.47 8.67
CA LEU A 36 -5.70 9.52 8.27
C LEU A 36 -7.06 8.95 7.84
N CYS A 37 -7.08 7.90 7.03
CA CYS A 37 -8.33 7.20 6.68
C CYS A 37 -9.06 6.68 7.94
N VAL A 38 -8.33 6.13 8.90
CA VAL A 38 -8.92 5.67 10.17
C VAL A 38 -9.58 6.83 10.91
N LYS A 39 -8.85 7.91 11.11
CA LYS A 39 -9.29 9.07 11.90
C LYS A 39 -10.47 9.80 11.26
N HIS A 40 -10.42 10.02 9.94
CA HIS A 40 -11.36 10.91 9.25
C HIS A 40 -12.51 10.17 8.55
N ILE A 41 -12.37 8.87 8.29
CA ILE A 41 -13.38 8.08 7.56
C ILE A 41 -13.87 6.91 8.41
N LEU A 42 -12.99 5.99 8.80
CA LEU A 42 -13.40 4.71 9.38
C LEU A 42 -14.03 4.87 10.76
N ALA A 43 -13.38 5.63 11.66
CA ALA A 43 -13.88 5.86 13.00
C ALA A 43 -15.18 6.69 13.02
N PRO A 44 -15.28 7.84 12.34
CA PRO A 44 -16.52 8.63 12.33
C PRO A 44 -17.70 7.89 11.71
N LYS A 45 -17.45 6.99 10.76
CA LYS A 45 -18.49 6.19 10.10
C LYS A 45 -18.71 4.84 10.76
N ASN A 46 -17.97 4.48 11.81
CA ASN A 46 -18.00 3.18 12.47
C ASN A 46 -17.89 2.00 11.46
N VAL A 47 -16.92 2.12 10.56
CA VAL A 47 -16.55 1.13 9.53
C VAL A 47 -15.22 0.52 9.91
N ILE A 48 -15.06 -0.79 9.76
CA ILE A 48 -13.85 -1.55 10.13
C ILE A 48 -13.59 -1.55 11.65
N VAL A 49 -13.58 -0.40 12.30
CA VAL A 49 -13.26 -0.20 13.73
C VAL A 49 -14.34 -0.68 14.72
N ASN A 50 -15.41 -1.31 14.23
CA ASN A 50 -16.55 -1.74 15.06
C ASN A 50 -16.30 -3.04 15.84
N GLY A 51 -15.08 -3.61 15.74
CA GLY A 51 -14.68 -4.82 16.45
C GLY A 51 -15.34 -6.11 15.98
N ARG A 52 -16.14 -6.08 14.90
CA ARG A 52 -16.85 -7.26 14.38
C ARG A 52 -15.91 -8.26 13.71
N PHE A 53 -14.87 -7.76 13.05
CA PHE A 53 -13.85 -8.54 12.37
C PHE A 53 -12.49 -7.92 12.62
N ASP A 54 -11.46 -8.74 12.64
CA ASP A 54 -10.10 -8.25 12.40
C ASP A 54 -9.94 -7.96 10.92
N TYR A 55 -9.07 -7.02 10.57
CA TYR A 55 -8.79 -6.67 9.18
C TYR A 55 -7.30 -6.79 8.89
N SER A 56 -6.97 -7.47 7.80
CA SER A 56 -5.66 -7.50 7.20
C SER A 56 -5.75 -6.83 5.84
N ILE A 57 -5.07 -5.69 5.66
CA ILE A 57 -5.07 -4.94 4.40
C ILE A 57 -3.69 -5.05 3.78
N THR A 58 -3.66 -5.44 2.51
CA THR A 58 -2.46 -5.64 1.72
C THR A 58 -2.47 -4.79 0.47
N PHE A 59 -1.37 -4.09 0.23
CA PHE A 59 -1.14 -3.36 -1.00
C PHE A 59 -0.08 -4.11 -1.82
N SER A 60 -0.42 -4.39 -3.08
CA SER A 60 0.47 -4.89 -4.12
C SER A 60 0.65 -3.81 -5.19
N PHE A 61 1.86 -3.73 -5.75
CA PHE A 61 2.21 -2.71 -6.72
C PHE A 61 2.82 -3.38 -7.95
N ASP A 62 2.24 -3.07 -9.10
CA ASP A 62 2.70 -3.54 -10.40
C ASP A 62 2.86 -2.32 -11.31
N LYS A 63 3.93 -2.29 -12.11
CA LYS A 63 4.06 -1.26 -13.13
C LYS A 63 3.11 -1.57 -14.27
N ALA A 64 2.33 -0.57 -14.69
CA ALA A 64 1.50 -0.72 -15.87
C ALA A 64 2.37 -0.94 -17.13
N SER A 65 2.09 -2.01 -17.87
CA SER A 65 2.67 -2.31 -19.18
C SER A 65 1.61 -2.18 -20.28
N GLU A 66 2.03 -1.98 -21.52
CA GLU A 66 1.10 -1.92 -22.67
C GLU A 66 0.28 -3.22 -22.84
N ASP A 67 0.80 -4.34 -22.33
CA ASP A 67 0.17 -5.66 -22.35
C ASP A 67 -0.71 -5.95 -21.11
N ASN A 68 -0.80 -5.02 -20.16
CA ASN A 68 -1.62 -5.23 -18.97
C ASN A 68 -3.11 -5.17 -19.35
N PHE A 69 -3.72 -6.33 -19.55
CA PHE A 69 -5.15 -6.54 -19.78
C PHE A 69 -6.05 -6.08 -18.62
N ILE A 70 -5.47 -5.55 -17.54
CA ILE A 70 -6.18 -4.96 -16.42
C ILE A 70 -6.78 -3.63 -16.87
N LYS A 71 -8.09 -3.59 -17.06
CA LYS A 71 -8.82 -2.38 -17.47
C LYS A 71 -8.78 -1.28 -16.40
N ASP A 72 -8.78 -1.66 -15.13
CA ASP A 72 -8.83 -0.74 -14.00
C ASP A 72 -7.48 -0.66 -13.30
N LYS A 73 -6.89 0.54 -13.23
CA LYS A 73 -5.63 0.83 -12.52
C LYS A 73 -5.55 0.22 -11.12
N ILE A 74 -6.67 0.16 -10.40
CA ILE A 74 -6.72 -0.36 -9.04
C ILE A 74 -7.86 -1.37 -8.94
N ILE A 75 -7.53 -2.56 -8.44
CA ILE A 75 -8.49 -3.61 -8.15
C ILE A 75 -8.33 -4.01 -6.68
N TYR A 76 -9.44 -4.32 -6.02
CA TYR A 76 -9.39 -4.92 -4.70
C TYR A 76 -10.11 -6.26 -4.65
N SER A 77 -9.71 -7.09 -3.69
CA SER A 77 -10.39 -8.32 -3.32
C SER A 77 -10.65 -8.32 -1.82
N LEU A 78 -11.76 -8.93 -1.42
CA LEU A 78 -12.13 -9.11 -0.02
C LEU A 78 -12.48 -10.56 0.23
N ARG A 79 -11.79 -11.18 1.19
CA ARG A 79 -12.08 -12.55 1.66
C ARG A 79 -12.31 -12.51 3.17
N THR A 80 -13.16 -13.40 3.68
CA THR A 80 -13.37 -13.56 5.12
C THR A 80 -12.92 -14.94 5.53
N ARG A 81 -11.94 -15.01 6.44
CA ARG A 81 -11.33 -16.26 6.92
C ARG A 81 -11.19 -16.22 8.43
N LYS A 82 -11.83 -17.19 9.12
CA LYS A 82 -11.72 -17.38 10.58
C LYS A 82 -11.86 -16.10 11.44
N GLY A 83 -12.79 -15.21 11.08
CA GLY A 83 -13.02 -13.95 11.83
C GLY A 83 -12.18 -12.76 11.36
N THR A 84 -11.27 -12.97 10.41
CA THR A 84 -10.49 -11.91 9.77
C THR A 84 -11.01 -11.62 8.37
N LYS A 85 -11.07 -10.34 8.02
CA LYS A 85 -11.29 -9.85 6.65
C LYS A 85 -9.94 -9.54 6.02
N GLU A 86 -9.59 -10.32 5.02
CA GLU A 86 -8.36 -10.17 4.22
C GLU A 86 -8.71 -9.32 2.98
N VAL A 87 -8.11 -8.14 2.89
CA VAL A 87 -8.29 -7.18 1.80
C VAL A 87 -6.99 -7.10 1.03
N GLY A 88 -7.01 -7.48 -0.25
CA GLY A 88 -5.89 -7.26 -1.16
C GLY A 88 -6.22 -6.14 -2.13
N ILE A 89 -5.38 -5.10 -2.19
CA ILE A 89 -5.50 -3.94 -3.08
C ILE A 89 -4.30 -3.99 -4.04
N SER A 90 -4.55 -4.36 -5.30
CA SER A 90 -3.55 -4.30 -6.37
C SER A 90 -3.62 -2.96 -7.07
N ILE A 91 -2.48 -2.29 -7.13
CA ILE A 91 -2.28 -1.00 -7.80
C ILE A 91 -1.36 -1.25 -8.99
N CYS A 92 -1.92 -1.15 -10.19
CA CYS A 92 -1.24 -1.29 -11.46
C CYS A 92 -1.20 0.08 -12.16
N ASP A 93 -0.10 0.82 -12.01
CA ASP A 93 0.02 2.19 -12.51
C ASP A 93 1.39 2.45 -13.17
N VAL A 94 1.42 3.38 -14.13
CA VAL A 94 2.65 3.76 -14.86
C VAL A 94 3.68 4.44 -13.96
N GLU A 95 3.23 5.10 -12.88
CA GLU A 95 4.07 5.78 -11.89
C GLU A 95 4.74 4.81 -10.92
N VAL A 96 4.22 3.57 -10.78
CA VAL A 96 4.83 2.54 -9.94
C VAL A 96 6.21 2.20 -10.50
N SER A 97 7.23 2.59 -9.74
CA SER A 97 8.63 2.36 -10.06
C SER A 97 9.50 2.54 -8.82
N ASN A 98 10.78 2.18 -8.92
CA ASN A 98 11.77 2.43 -7.88
C ASN A 98 12.04 3.92 -7.58
N ASN A 99 11.64 4.82 -8.48
CA ASN A 99 11.83 6.25 -8.39
C ASN A 99 10.51 7.02 -8.20
N ILE A 100 9.41 6.32 -7.87
CA ILE A 100 8.15 6.99 -7.55
C ILE A 100 8.35 7.99 -6.42
N SER A 101 7.84 9.20 -6.59
CA SER A 101 7.96 10.22 -5.53
C SER A 101 7.17 9.79 -4.28
N PRO A 102 7.64 10.13 -3.06
CA PRO A 102 6.89 9.93 -1.82
C PRO A 102 5.44 10.45 -1.90
N ARG A 103 5.24 11.57 -2.60
CA ARG A 103 3.93 12.19 -2.82
C ARG A 103 3.01 11.35 -3.73
N ALA A 104 3.52 10.88 -4.87
CA ALA A 104 2.75 10.03 -5.77
C ALA A 104 2.38 8.71 -5.09
N TYR A 105 3.33 8.09 -4.37
CA TYR A 105 3.07 6.89 -3.58
C TYR A 105 1.97 7.11 -2.53
N ALA A 106 2.01 8.22 -1.79
CA ALA A 106 0.97 8.57 -0.81
C ALA A 106 -0.43 8.64 -1.45
N PHE A 107 -0.54 9.24 -2.64
CA PHE A 107 -1.79 9.28 -3.38
C PHE A 107 -2.24 7.90 -3.85
N LEU A 108 -1.34 7.04 -4.35
CA LEU A 108 -1.70 5.66 -4.73
C LEU A 108 -2.26 4.87 -3.55
N ILE A 109 -1.69 5.01 -2.34
CA ILE A 109 -2.26 4.39 -1.13
C ILE A 109 -3.66 4.92 -0.85
N LEU A 110 -3.86 6.23 -0.93
CA LEU A 110 -5.15 6.86 -0.67
C LEU A 110 -6.20 6.43 -1.71
N GLU A 111 -5.84 6.38 -2.99
CA GLU A 111 -6.69 5.90 -4.09
C GLU A 111 -7.06 4.42 -3.90
N GLY A 112 -6.09 3.59 -3.51
CA GLY A 112 -6.32 2.19 -3.16
C GLY A 112 -7.36 2.02 -2.06
N MET A 113 -7.20 2.80 -0.98
CA MET A 113 -8.18 2.85 0.12
C MET A 113 -9.55 3.36 -0.35
N GLN A 114 -9.59 4.35 -1.23
CA GLN A 114 -10.83 4.88 -1.79
C GLN A 114 -11.59 3.83 -2.59
N VAL A 115 -10.91 3.14 -3.50
CA VAL A 115 -11.51 2.09 -4.34
C VAL A 115 -12.10 0.98 -3.47
N PHE A 116 -11.35 0.47 -2.50
CA PHE A 116 -11.84 -0.53 -1.56
C PHE A 116 -13.04 -0.04 -0.73
N LEU A 117 -12.91 1.12 -0.07
CA LEU A 117 -13.91 1.54 0.91
C LEU A 117 -15.21 2.02 0.26
N THR A 118 -15.14 2.65 -0.91
CA THR A 118 -16.35 3.06 -1.66
C THR A 118 -17.04 1.86 -2.32
N GLY A 119 -16.29 0.83 -2.73
CA GLY A 119 -16.85 -0.42 -3.24
C GLY A 119 -17.62 -1.20 -2.18
N GLU A 120 -17.08 -1.28 -0.95
CA GLU A 120 -17.66 -2.12 0.11
C GLU A 120 -18.71 -1.42 0.99
N TYR A 121 -18.59 -0.11 1.18
CA TYR A 121 -19.40 0.59 2.17
C TYR A 121 -20.17 1.75 1.55
N LYS A 122 -21.46 1.53 1.28
CA LYS A 122 -22.38 2.51 0.66
C LYS A 122 -22.42 3.91 1.31
N LYS A 123 -22.05 4.03 2.60
CA LYS A 123 -22.01 5.29 3.35
C LYS A 123 -20.69 6.06 3.21
N ILE A 124 -19.70 5.49 2.53
CA ILE A 124 -18.41 6.09 2.22
C ILE A 124 -18.48 6.60 0.79
N THR A 125 -18.15 7.88 0.58
CA THR A 125 -18.20 8.54 -0.73
C THR A 125 -16.82 9.08 -1.11
N PRO A 126 -16.52 9.26 -2.41
CA PRO A 126 -15.26 9.84 -2.86
C PRO A 126 -14.92 11.20 -2.22
N ALA A 127 -15.93 12.04 -1.97
CA ALA A 127 -15.75 13.35 -1.34
C ALA A 127 -15.10 13.29 0.06
N LEU A 128 -15.22 12.17 0.78
CA LEU A 128 -14.53 11.99 2.06
C LEU A 128 -13.01 11.89 1.88
N PHE A 129 -12.53 11.35 0.76
CA PHE A 129 -11.11 11.21 0.47
C PHE A 129 -10.50 12.53 0.01
N ASP A 130 -11.25 13.36 -0.72
CA ASP A 130 -10.81 14.72 -1.05
C ASP A 130 -10.53 15.54 0.22
N ALA A 131 -11.40 15.44 1.24
CA ALA A 131 -11.16 16.06 2.53
C ALA A 131 -9.93 15.48 3.27
N VAL A 132 -9.62 14.18 3.09
CA VAL A 132 -8.43 13.56 3.69
C VAL A 132 -7.14 14.12 3.07
N LYS A 133 -7.13 14.48 1.78
CA LYS A 133 -5.93 15.04 1.11
C LYS A 133 -5.42 16.30 1.80
N GLU A 134 -6.33 17.12 2.34
CA GLU A 134 -6.01 18.35 3.08
C GLU A 134 -5.35 18.09 4.45
N HIS A 135 -5.40 16.86 4.95
CA HIS A 135 -4.81 16.47 6.23
C HIS A 135 -3.48 15.72 6.08
N ILE A 136 -2.98 15.55 4.85
CA ILE A 136 -1.70 14.91 4.62
C ILE A 136 -0.58 15.87 5.06
N ASP A 137 0.11 15.48 6.13
CA ASP A 137 1.35 16.13 6.55
C ASP A 137 2.48 15.89 5.53
N TRP A 138 2.66 16.85 4.62
CA TRP A 138 3.67 16.79 3.58
C TRP A 138 5.07 17.06 4.12
N ASP A 139 5.21 17.85 5.18
CA ASP A 139 6.52 18.13 5.79
C ASP A 139 7.08 16.83 6.39
N TYR A 140 6.25 16.11 7.14
CA TYR A 140 6.59 14.78 7.64
C TYR A 140 6.98 13.80 6.52
N ILE A 141 6.20 13.74 5.43
CA ILE A 141 6.51 12.83 4.30
C ILE A 141 7.84 13.20 3.64
N ASN A 142 8.14 14.50 3.49
CA ASN A 142 9.34 14.99 2.82
C ASN A 142 10.61 14.79 3.67
N GLU A 143 10.49 14.67 5.00
CA GLU A 143 11.61 14.37 5.90
C GLU A 143 12.00 12.88 5.91
N LEU A 144 11.14 12.00 5.38
CA LEU A 144 11.45 10.58 5.30
C LEU A 144 12.56 10.31 4.26
N PRO A 145 13.43 9.31 4.50
CA PRO A 145 14.53 9.00 3.59
C PRO A 145 14.00 8.57 2.22
N PHE A 146 14.62 9.11 1.16
CA PHE A 146 14.32 8.76 -0.22
C PHE A 146 15.59 8.76 -1.10
N PRO A 147 15.88 7.66 -1.84
CA PRO A 147 15.21 6.36 -1.74
C PRO A 147 15.36 5.78 -0.33
N ALA A 148 14.29 5.20 0.20
CA ALA A 148 14.29 4.63 1.54
C ALA A 148 15.21 3.40 1.57
N PRO A 149 16.05 3.24 2.62
CA PRO A 149 16.81 2.00 2.80
C PRO A 149 15.86 0.82 3.01
N PHE A 150 16.36 -0.38 2.79
CA PHE A 150 15.56 -1.60 2.75
C PHE A 150 14.74 -1.82 4.02
N GLU A 151 15.38 -1.62 5.17
CA GLU A 151 14.81 -1.78 6.51
C GLU A 151 13.67 -0.78 6.78
N GLU A 152 13.65 0.32 6.03
CA GLU A 152 12.65 1.38 6.07
C GLU A 152 11.55 1.17 5.00
N GLN A 153 11.68 0.20 4.09
CA GLN A 153 10.64 -0.15 3.11
C GLN A 153 9.65 -1.19 3.67
N LYS A 154 10.15 -2.21 4.38
CA LYS A 154 9.38 -3.26 5.07
C LYS A 154 8.32 -3.97 4.19
N TYR A 155 8.72 -4.53 3.05
CA TYR A 155 7.82 -5.39 2.27
C TYR A 155 7.78 -6.80 2.88
N LEU A 156 6.61 -7.45 2.92
CA LEU A 156 6.44 -8.75 3.61
C LEU A 156 7.26 -9.88 2.99
N LEU A 157 7.41 -9.85 1.67
CA LEU A 157 8.07 -10.91 0.92
C LEU A 157 9.57 -10.69 0.80
N ASP A 158 10.08 -9.64 1.43
CA ASP A 158 11.52 -9.43 1.54
C ASP A 158 12.17 -10.68 2.15
N PRO A 159 13.19 -11.26 1.49
CA PRO A 159 13.85 -12.45 1.99
C PRO A 159 14.62 -12.11 3.27
N ASP A 160 15.15 -13.10 3.97
CA ASP A 160 15.94 -12.88 5.18
C ASP A 160 17.07 -11.83 4.95
N PRO A 161 17.40 -10.97 5.93
CA PRO A 161 18.50 -10.00 5.87
C PRO A 161 19.84 -10.53 5.33
N GLU A 162 20.15 -11.83 5.46
CA GLU A 162 21.34 -12.44 4.85
C GLU A 162 21.24 -12.58 3.33
N VAL A 163 20.06 -12.97 2.83
CA VAL A 163 19.79 -13.05 1.39
C VAL A 163 19.75 -11.66 0.78
N GLN A 164 19.19 -10.67 1.49
CA GLN A 164 19.17 -9.26 1.06
C GLN A 164 20.59 -8.73 0.83
N ARG A 165 21.51 -9.01 1.76
CA ARG A 165 22.91 -8.56 1.70
C ARG A 165 23.66 -9.22 0.55
N ALA A 166 23.48 -10.53 0.36
CA ALA A 166 24.03 -11.24 -0.79
C ALA A 166 23.50 -10.69 -2.13
N TYR A 167 22.24 -10.24 -2.20
CA TYR A 167 21.69 -9.60 -3.39
C TYR A 167 22.29 -8.21 -3.65
N VAL A 168 22.43 -7.38 -2.61
CA VAL A 168 23.08 -6.05 -2.73
C VAL A 168 24.55 -6.21 -3.13
N ASP A 169 25.27 -7.16 -2.54
CA ASP A 169 26.68 -7.43 -2.84
C ASP A 169 26.89 -8.03 -4.24
N ALA A 170 25.92 -8.80 -4.76
CA ALA A 170 26.01 -9.45 -6.06
C ALA A 170 25.52 -8.59 -7.23
N PHE A 171 24.66 -7.60 -6.99
CA PHE A 171 23.95 -6.88 -8.04
C PHE A 171 23.77 -5.38 -7.81
N GLY A 172 24.28 -4.82 -6.70
CA GLY A 172 24.24 -3.39 -6.42
C GLY A 172 25.40 -2.64 -7.09
N GLU A 173 25.14 -2.08 -8.27
CA GLU A 173 25.82 -0.88 -8.79
C GLU A 173 24.86 0.32 -8.76
#